data_AF-A0A3M5ITR8-F1
#
_entry.id   AF-A0A3M5ITR8-F1
#
_cell.length_a   1.000
_cell.length_b   1.000
_cell.length_c   1.000
_cell.angle_alpha   90.00
_cell.angle_beta   90.00
_cell.angle_gamma   90.00
#
_symmetry.space_group_name_H-M   'P 1'
#
loop_
_entity.id
_entity.type
_entity.pdbx_description
1 polymer ?
#
loop_
_entity_poly.entity_id
_entity_poly.type
_entity_poly.pdbx_seq_one_letter_code
_entity_poly.pdbx_strand_id
1 'polypeptide(L)'
;MILLISDLHLEQERPDITRAFLDLLAGRAREAEALYILGDFFEVWIGDDAMSPFQLSICKALRVLSDSGTRIFLMHGNRDFMIGKGFCKAAGCTLLSDPSVVQLNGERVLLMHGDSLCTRDEGYIRMRRYLRHPLTLFILRHLPLGTR
;
A
#
# COMPACT_ATOMS: atom_id res chain seq x y z
N MET A 1 9.34 -13.87 12.81
CA MET A 1 10.05 -12.92 11.91
C MET A 1 9.07 -11.86 11.43
N ILE A 2 9.52 -10.61 11.27
CA ILE A 2 8.72 -9.50 10.74
C ILE A 2 9.39 -8.99 9.46
N LEU A 3 8.61 -8.75 8.40
CA LEU A 3 9.08 -8.20 7.13
C LEU A 3 8.53 -6.79 6.91
N LEU A 4 9.40 -5.89 6.43
CA LEU A 4 9.04 -4.52 6.03
C LEU A 4 9.51 -4.33 4.58
N ILE A 5 8.60 -3.89 3.71
CA ILE A 5 8.87 -3.57 2.30
C ILE A 5 8.17 -2.24 1.94
N SER A 6 8.62 -1.56 0.90
CA SER A 6 7.99 -0.35 0.33
C SER A 6 8.50 -0.12 -1.09
N ASP A 7 7.87 0.81 -1.82
CA ASP A 7 8.39 1.33 -3.09
C ASP A 7 8.59 0.22 -4.13
N LEU A 8 7.62 -0.70 -4.22
CA LEU A 8 7.65 -1.76 -5.23
C LEU A 8 7.21 -1.22 -6.59
N HIS A 9 6.31 -0.24 -6.63
CA HIS A 9 5.76 0.30 -7.87
C HIS A 9 5.18 -0.80 -8.78
N LEU A 10 4.39 -1.71 -8.21
CA LEU A 10 3.82 -2.82 -8.98
C LEU A 10 2.95 -2.29 -10.13
N GLU A 11 3.31 -2.71 -11.33
CA GLU A 11 2.58 -2.44 -12.57
C GLU A 11 2.73 -3.61 -13.55
N GLN A 12 1.78 -3.71 -14.50
CA GLN A 12 1.73 -4.81 -15.46
C GLN A 12 2.96 -4.85 -16.38
N GLU A 13 3.55 -3.69 -16.69
CA GLU A 13 4.73 -3.56 -17.54
C GLU A 13 6.04 -3.92 -16.82
N ARG A 14 5.99 -4.22 -15.51
CA ARG A 14 7.13 -4.65 -14.69
C ARG A 14 6.94 -6.07 -14.14
N PRO A 15 6.90 -7.09 -15.02
CA PRO A 15 6.72 -8.48 -14.61
C PRO A 15 7.91 -9.04 -13.82
N ASP A 16 9.09 -8.43 -13.95
CA ASP A 16 10.29 -8.74 -13.18
C ASP A 16 10.08 -8.48 -11.69
N ILE A 17 9.60 -7.28 -11.34
CA ILE A 17 9.28 -6.90 -9.95
C ILE A 17 8.14 -7.76 -9.44
N THR A 18 7.09 -7.94 -10.25
CA THR A 18 5.94 -8.77 -9.89
C THR A 18 6.37 -10.19 -9.55
N ARG A 19 7.24 -10.82 -10.36
CA ARG A 19 7.74 -12.17 -10.09
C ARG A 19 8.49 -12.22 -8.77
N ALA A 20 9.44 -11.32 -8.55
CA ALA A 20 10.20 -11.27 -7.30
C ALA A 20 9.30 -11.08 -6.07
N PHE A 21 8.27 -10.25 -6.18
CA PHE A 21 7.28 -10.07 -5.13
C PHE A 21 6.47 -11.35 -4.88
N LEU A 22 5.98 -12.01 -5.92
CA LEU A 22 5.23 -13.26 -5.77
C LEU A 22 6.10 -14.39 -5.18
N ASP A 23 7.37 -14.46 -5.56
CA ASP A 23 8.32 -15.42 -4.99
C ASP A 23 8.56 -15.15 -3.49
N LEU A 24 8.66 -13.87 -3.09
CA LEU A 24 8.70 -13.47 -1.68
C LEU A 24 7.45 -13.94 -0.92
N LEU A 25 6.26 -13.74 -1.51
CA LEU A 25 4.98 -14.15 -0.91
C LEU A 25 4.84 -15.67 -0.80
N ALA A 26 5.35 -16.42 -1.79
CA ALA A 26 5.29 -17.88 -1.80
C ALA A 26 6.32 -18.54 -0.86
N GLY A 27 7.44 -17.86 -0.60
CA GLY A 27 8.50 -18.32 0.29
C GLY A 27 8.48 -17.60 1.64
N ARG A 28 9.49 -16.74 1.85
CA ARG A 28 9.83 -16.15 3.17
C ARG A 28 8.66 -15.46 3.87
N ALA A 29 7.72 -14.86 3.14
CA ALA A 29 6.61 -14.17 3.78
C ALA A 29 5.67 -15.11 4.53
N ARG A 30 5.51 -16.37 4.09
CA ARG A 30 4.66 -17.37 4.77
C ARG A 30 5.17 -17.76 6.16
N GLU A 31 6.46 -17.64 6.38
CA GLU A 31 7.12 -17.89 7.66
C GLU A 31 7.14 -16.64 8.55
N ALA A 32 6.71 -15.49 8.03
CA ALA A 32 6.65 -14.25 8.77
C ALA A 32 5.37 -14.17 9.61
N GLU A 33 5.50 -13.63 10.81
CA GLU A 33 4.37 -13.30 11.68
C GLU A 33 3.57 -12.11 11.14
N ALA A 34 4.26 -11.19 10.47
CA ALA A 34 3.68 -10.01 9.84
C ALA A 34 4.52 -9.51 8.66
N LEU A 35 3.82 -9.01 7.64
CA LEU A 35 4.34 -8.25 6.51
C LEU A 35 3.79 -6.82 6.59
N TYR A 36 4.67 -5.84 6.67
CA TYR A 36 4.35 -4.41 6.58
C TYR A 36 4.76 -3.88 5.20
N ILE A 37 3.83 -3.22 4.53
CA ILE A 37 4.03 -2.56 3.24
C ILE A 37 3.91 -1.05 3.46
N LEU A 38 5.03 -0.33 3.41
CA LEU A 38 5.14 1.08 3.83
C LEU A 38 4.99 2.07 2.66
N GLY A 39 3.93 1.91 1.88
CA GLY A 39 3.60 2.81 0.77
C GLY A 39 4.28 2.51 -0.55
N ASP A 40 3.75 3.14 -1.60
CA ASP A 40 4.18 3.01 -3.00
C ASP A 40 4.26 1.53 -3.44
N PHE A 41 3.25 0.77 -3.03
CA PHE A 41 3.09 -0.64 -3.35
C PHE A 41 2.73 -0.83 -4.83
N PHE A 42 1.82 0.00 -5.33
CA PHE A 42 1.46 0.08 -6.75
C PHE A 42 2.01 1.36 -7.37
N GLU A 43 2.31 1.32 -8.67
CA GLU A 43 2.82 2.51 -9.37
C GLU A 43 1.80 3.65 -9.43
N VAL A 44 0.51 3.31 -9.53
CA VAL A 44 -0.63 4.24 -9.43
C VAL A 44 -1.83 3.52 -8.82
N TRP A 45 -2.57 4.20 -7.93
CA TRP A 45 -3.89 3.75 -7.48
C TRP A 45 -4.95 4.83 -7.65
N ILE A 46 -5.88 4.62 -8.59
CA ILE A 46 -6.99 5.54 -8.82
C ILE A 46 -8.24 5.20 -8.00
N GLY A 47 -8.27 4.09 -7.26
CA GLY A 47 -9.39 3.73 -6.37
C GLY A 47 -9.78 2.25 -6.50
N ASP A 48 -10.34 1.71 -5.42
CA ASP A 48 -10.71 0.29 -5.33
C ASP A 48 -11.78 -0.12 -6.36
N ASP A 49 -12.59 0.84 -6.82
CA ASP A 49 -13.63 0.68 -7.84
C ASP A 49 -13.09 0.45 -9.26
N ALA A 50 -11.79 0.69 -9.46
CA ALA A 50 -11.16 0.68 -10.77
C ALA A 50 -10.00 -0.32 -10.87
N MET A 51 -9.95 -1.32 -9.97
CA MET A 51 -8.87 -2.29 -9.96
C MET A 51 -8.75 -3.02 -11.30
N SER A 52 -7.57 -2.95 -11.90
CA SER A 52 -7.26 -3.69 -13.11
C SER A 52 -7.15 -5.20 -12.85
N PRO A 53 -7.24 -6.07 -13.87
CA PRO A 53 -6.98 -7.50 -13.71
C PRO A 53 -5.63 -7.80 -13.06
N PHE A 54 -4.61 -6.99 -13.34
CA PHE A 54 -3.30 -7.10 -12.71
C PHE A 54 -3.37 -6.83 -11.20
N GLN A 55 -3.95 -5.70 -10.79
CA GLN A 55 -4.10 -5.33 -9.37
C GLN A 55 -4.96 -6.36 -8.61
N LEU A 56 -6.01 -6.89 -9.24
CA LEU A 56 -6.81 -7.98 -8.69
C LEU A 56 -5.99 -9.26 -8.48
N SER A 57 -5.02 -9.56 -9.34
CA SER A 57 -4.15 -10.72 -9.18
C SER A 57 -3.20 -10.57 -7.98
N ILE A 58 -2.63 -9.37 -7.78
CA ILE A 58 -1.82 -9.03 -6.60
C ILE A 58 -2.67 -9.08 -5.32
N CYS A 59 -3.89 -8.55 -5.36
CA CYS A 59 -4.84 -8.64 -4.27
C CYS A 59 -5.11 -10.09 -3.86
N LYS A 60 -5.28 -11.00 -4.82
CA LYS A 60 -5.45 -12.44 -4.55
C LYS A 60 -4.19 -13.08 -3.97
N ALA A 61 -3.01 -12.70 -4.43
CA ALA A 61 -1.75 -13.21 -3.90
C ALA A 61 -1.54 -12.81 -2.43
N LEU A 62 -1.81 -11.54 -2.08
CA LEU A 62 -1.83 -11.08 -0.68
C LEU A 62 -2.87 -11.85 0.13
N ARG A 63 -4.05 -12.09 -0.43
CA ARG A 63 -5.10 -12.85 0.25
C ARG A 63 -4.66 -14.26 0.61
N VAL A 64 -4.01 -14.97 -0.31
CA VAL A 64 -3.45 -16.31 -0.06
C VAL A 64 -2.43 -16.27 1.08
N LEU A 65 -1.57 -15.25 1.13
CA LEU A 65 -0.62 -15.09 2.24
C LEU A 65 -1.37 -14.83 3.56
N SER A 66 -2.36 -13.93 3.57
CA SER A 66 -3.15 -13.64 4.77
C SER A 66 -3.88 -14.87 5.29
N ASP A 67 -4.49 -15.66 4.41
CA ASP A 67 -5.21 -16.89 4.77
C ASP A 67 -4.26 -17.97 5.30
N SER A 68 -2.96 -17.89 5.00
CA SER A 68 -1.93 -18.79 5.56
C SER A 68 -1.50 -18.43 7.00
N GLY A 69 -1.98 -17.30 7.54
CA GLY A 69 -1.76 -16.89 8.93
C GLY A 69 -0.82 -15.68 9.11
N THR A 70 -0.12 -15.25 8.06
CA THR A 70 0.72 -14.04 8.11
C THR A 70 -0.16 -12.80 8.14
N ARG A 71 0.02 -11.93 9.15
CA ARG A 71 -0.69 -10.65 9.20
C ARG A 71 -0.13 -9.68 8.18
N ILE A 72 -0.98 -9.00 7.43
CA ILE A 72 -0.55 -8.04 6.42
C ILE A 72 -1.01 -6.65 6.83
N PHE A 73 -0.09 -5.71 6.86
CA PHE A 73 -0.35 -4.30 7.12
C PHE A 73 0.09 -3.49 5.91
N LEU A 74 -0.77 -2.59 5.46
CA LEU A 74 -0.48 -1.71 4.32
C LEU A 74 -0.61 -0.27 4.79
N MET A 75 0.38 0.55 4.48
CA MET A 75 0.36 1.99 4.67
C MET A 75 0.33 2.66 3.30
N HIS A 76 -0.33 3.81 3.20
CA HIS A 76 -0.34 4.62 1.98
C HIS A 76 1.02 5.22 1.69
N GLY A 77 1.43 5.21 0.42
CA GLY A 77 2.47 6.07 -0.12
C GLY A 77 1.88 7.30 -0.81
N ASN A 78 2.66 7.96 -1.65
CA ASN A 78 2.19 9.09 -2.47
C ASN A 78 1.61 8.66 -3.81
N ARG A 79 1.83 7.42 -4.26
CA ARG A 79 1.26 6.88 -5.50
C ARG A 79 -0.06 6.16 -5.31
N ASP A 80 -0.27 5.64 -4.12
CA ASP A 80 -1.36 4.71 -3.81
C ASP A 80 -2.20 5.12 -2.59
N PHE A 81 -2.20 6.41 -2.25
CA PHE A 81 -2.95 6.99 -1.13
C PHE A 81 -4.49 6.83 -1.20
N MET A 82 -5.02 6.38 -2.35
CA MET A 82 -6.44 6.11 -2.51
C MET A 82 -6.82 4.64 -2.27
N ILE A 83 -5.86 3.76 -1.94
CA ILE A 83 -6.17 2.39 -1.50
C ILE A 83 -7.17 2.45 -0.35
N GLY A 84 -8.28 1.75 -0.51
CA GLY A 84 -9.40 1.81 0.42
C GLY A 84 -9.65 0.50 1.16
N LYS A 85 -10.74 0.51 1.91
CA LYS A 85 -11.21 -0.67 2.67
C LYS A 85 -11.64 -1.81 1.76
N GLY A 86 -12.03 -1.54 0.51
CA GLY A 86 -12.45 -2.56 -0.44
C GLY A 86 -11.27 -3.46 -0.82
N PHE A 87 -10.16 -2.84 -1.21
CA PHE A 87 -8.90 -3.53 -1.45
C PHE A 87 -8.42 -4.26 -0.20
N CYS A 88 -8.33 -3.58 0.95
CA CYS A 88 -7.80 -4.19 2.16
C CYS A 88 -8.59 -5.42 2.61
N LYS A 89 -9.94 -5.36 2.53
CA LYS A 89 -10.81 -6.50 2.82
C LYS A 89 -10.57 -7.67 1.85
N ALA A 90 -10.45 -7.38 0.56
CA ALA A 90 -10.22 -8.40 -0.46
C ALA A 90 -8.83 -9.03 -0.33
N ALA A 91 -7.80 -8.24 0.00
CA ALA A 91 -6.42 -8.68 0.18
C ALA A 91 -6.15 -9.33 1.55
N GLY A 92 -7.06 -9.21 2.51
CA GLY A 92 -6.84 -9.68 3.88
C GLY A 92 -5.82 -8.84 4.67
N CYS A 93 -5.63 -7.57 4.32
CA CYS A 93 -4.70 -6.68 5.00
C CYS A 93 -5.39 -5.62 5.86
N THR A 94 -4.66 -5.06 6.81
CA THR A 94 -5.07 -3.94 7.64
C THR A 94 -4.41 -2.66 7.15
N LEU A 95 -5.21 -1.63 6.88
CA LEU A 95 -4.69 -0.31 6.51
C LEU A 95 -4.17 0.42 7.77
N LEU A 96 -2.92 0.85 7.74
CA LEU A 96 -2.27 1.68 8.76
C LEU A 96 -2.27 3.15 8.35
N SER A 97 -2.36 4.05 9.34
CA SER A 97 -2.16 5.48 9.11
C SER A 97 -0.68 5.80 8.90
N ASP A 98 -0.37 6.80 8.09
CA ASP A 98 0.94 7.44 8.08
C ASP A 98 0.88 8.74 8.91
N PRO A 99 1.57 8.83 10.07
CA PRO A 99 2.41 7.81 10.70
C PRO A 99 1.62 6.76 11.54
N SER A 100 2.28 5.66 11.89
CA SER A 100 1.80 4.66 12.87
C SER A 100 2.91 4.26 13.84
N VAL A 101 2.61 4.16 15.14
CA VAL A 101 3.52 3.55 16.12
C VAL A 101 3.07 2.12 16.41
N VAL A 102 3.95 1.16 16.19
CA VAL A 102 3.69 -0.27 16.37
C VAL A 102 4.66 -0.88 17.39
N GLN A 103 4.33 -2.06 17.91
CA GLN A 103 5.22 -2.85 18.77
C GLN A 103 5.87 -3.95 17.94
N LEU A 104 7.19 -3.92 17.77
CA LEU A 104 7.97 -4.97 17.09
C LEU A 104 8.97 -5.54 18.10
N ASN A 105 8.85 -6.83 18.42
CA ASN A 105 9.74 -7.53 19.37
C ASN A 105 9.86 -6.83 20.74
N GLY A 106 8.78 -6.20 21.22
CA GLY A 106 8.73 -5.50 22.51
C GLY A 106 9.14 -4.02 22.45
N GLU A 107 9.60 -3.54 21.30
CA GLU A 107 10.01 -2.15 21.10
C GLU A 107 8.98 -1.34 20.32
N ARG A 108 8.81 -0.06 20.72
CA ARG A 108 7.94 0.88 20.02
C ARG A 108 8.67 1.43 18.80
N VAL A 109 8.13 1.16 17.62
CA VAL A 109 8.70 1.57 16.33
C VAL A 109 7.73 2.48 15.60
N LEU A 110 8.22 3.65 15.16
CA LEU A 110 7.48 4.56 14.29
C LEU A 110 7.63 4.10 12.84
N LEU A 111 6.50 3.92 12.16
CA LEU A 111 6.42 3.60 10.74
C LEU A 111 5.82 4.78 9.99
N MET A 112 6.45 5.11 8.86
CA MET A 112 6.06 6.16 7.94
C MET A 112 6.42 5.71 6.54
N HIS A 113 5.69 6.19 5.53
CA HIS A 113 6.16 6.09 4.16
C HIS A 113 7.41 6.96 3.95
N GLY A 114 7.40 8.16 4.53
CA GLY A 114 8.57 9.05 4.61
C GLY A 114 8.44 10.34 3.79
N ASP A 115 7.52 10.39 2.83
CA ASP A 115 7.26 11.57 2.00
C ASP A 115 6.94 12.85 2.81
N SER A 116 6.30 12.70 3.97
CA SER A 116 6.00 13.81 4.89
C SER A 116 7.22 14.43 5.56
N LEU A 117 8.37 13.73 5.57
CA LEU A 117 9.63 14.23 6.13
C LEU A 117 10.37 15.17 5.15
N CYS A 118 10.00 15.17 3.88
CA CYS A 118 10.60 15.98 2.81
C CYS A 118 10.15 17.46 2.86
N THR A 119 10.20 18.09 4.04
CA THR A 119 9.61 19.42 4.31
C THR A 119 10.24 20.57 3.52
N ARG A 120 11.44 20.36 2.97
CA ARG A 120 12.13 21.34 2.12
C ARG A 120 11.61 21.38 0.68
N ASP A 121 10.88 20.36 0.24
CA ASP A 121 10.16 20.38 -1.03
C ASP A 121 8.78 21.01 -0.81
N GLU A 122 8.74 22.34 -0.75
CA GLU A 122 7.49 23.08 -0.49
C GLU A 122 6.44 22.86 -1.58
N GLY A 123 6.86 22.62 -2.83
CA GLY A 123 5.97 22.29 -3.93
C GLY A 123 5.24 20.98 -3.67
N TYR A 124 6.02 19.93 -3.38
CA TYR A 124 5.50 18.63 -3.01
C TYR A 124 4.60 18.68 -1.77
N ILE A 125 5.04 19.32 -0.68
CA ILE A 125 4.26 19.38 0.57
C ILE A 125 2.91 20.10 0.39
N ARG A 126 2.86 21.14 -0.44
CA ARG A 126 1.58 21.79 -0.81
C ARG A 126 0.67 20.84 -1.59
N MET A 127 1.20 20.16 -2.60
CA MET A 127 0.45 19.17 -3.38
C MET A 127 -0.06 18.03 -2.49
N ARG A 128 0.80 17.49 -1.63
CA ARG A 128 0.49 16.46 -0.64
C ARG A 128 -0.71 16.85 0.23
N ARG A 129 -0.71 18.07 0.75
CA ARG A 129 -1.80 18.62 1.56
C ARG A 129 -3.11 18.72 0.78
N TYR A 130 -3.04 19.17 -0.47
CA TYR A 130 -4.21 19.27 -1.35
C TYR A 130 -4.80 17.89 -1.66
N LEU A 131 -3.98 16.94 -2.11
CA LEU A 131 -4.44 15.60 -2.50
C LEU A 131 -5.02 14.80 -1.33
N ARG A 132 -4.41 14.91 -0.14
CA ARG A 132 -4.89 14.22 1.07
C ARG A 132 -6.02 14.94 1.80
N HIS A 133 -6.48 16.11 1.32
CA HIS A 133 -7.59 16.81 1.93
C HIS A 133 -8.90 16.02 1.75
N PRO A 134 -9.76 15.85 2.79
CA PRO A 134 -10.97 15.04 2.70
C PRO A 134 -11.92 15.43 1.56
N LEU A 135 -12.07 16.74 1.28
CA LEU A 135 -12.89 17.21 0.16
C LEU A 135 -12.29 16.82 -1.19
N THR A 136 -10.97 16.88 -1.34
CA THR A 136 -10.29 16.47 -2.58
C THR A 136 -10.48 14.97 -2.79
N LEU A 137 -10.25 14.15 -1.76
CA LEU A 137 -10.49 12.71 -1.82
C LEU A 137 -11.95 12.37 -2.11
N PHE A 138 -12.89 13.13 -1.55
CA PHE A 138 -14.31 12.99 -1.87
C PHE A 138 -14.57 13.27 -3.36
N ILE A 139 -14.10 14.40 -3.88
CA ILE A 139 -14.26 14.74 -5.30
C ILE A 139 -13.65 13.65 -6.19
N LEU A 140 -12.38 13.29 -5.96
CA LEU A 140 -11.67 12.28 -6.75
C LEU A 140 -12.45 10.96 -6.81
N ARG A 141 -12.95 10.47 -5.66
CA ARG A 141 -13.74 9.22 -5.58
C ARG A 141 -15.10 9.29 -6.28
N HIS A 142 -15.61 10.47 -6.57
CA HIS A 142 -16.88 10.66 -7.28
C HIS A 142 -16.69 11.08 -8.74
N LEU A 143 -15.45 11.26 -9.21
CA LEU A 143 -15.18 11.42 -10.64
C LEU A 143 -15.39 10.10 -11.39
N PRO A 144 -15.97 10.14 -12.59
CA PRO A 144 -15.96 9.01 -13.52
C PRO A 144 -14.54 8.50 -13.77
N LEU A 145 -14.40 7.18 -13.97
CA LEU A 145 -13.08 6.56 -14.16
C LEU A 145 -12.29 7.12 -15.35
N GLY A 146 -12.97 7.55 -16.42
CA GLY A 146 -12.29 8.17 -17.57
C GLY A 146 -11.74 9.58 -17.32
N THR A 147 -12.04 10.20 -16.17
CA THR A 147 -11.61 11.56 -15.80
C THR A 147 -10.80 11.62 -14.52
N ARG A 148 -10.54 10.46 -13.90
CA ARG A 148 -9.78 10.33 -12.66
C ARG A 148 -8.30 10.11 -12.96
#